data_AF-J6DWF0-F1
#
_entry.id   AF-J6DWF0-F1
#
_cell.length_a   1.000
_cell.length_b   1.000
_cell.length_c   1.000
_cell.angle_alpha   90.00
_cell.angle_beta   90.00
_cell.angle_gamma   90.00
#
_symmetry.space_group_name_H-M   'P 1'
#
loop_
_entity.id
_entity.type
_entity.pdbx_description
1 polymer ?
#
loop_
_entity_poly.entity_id
_entity_poly.type
_entity_poly.pdbx_seq_one_letter_code
_entity_poly.pdbx_strand_id
1 'polypeptide(L)' 'MADSWREQDGTFMLVEYHCSICAAASACAGFCRSELETFRTALGADVERSEHILLGARRCAYRITPR' A
#
# COMPACT_ATOMS: atom_id res chain seq x y z
N MET A 1 -7.99 -8.94 4.74
CA MET A 1 -6.81 -9.61 5.33
C MET A 1 -5.57 -9.00 4.71
N ALA A 2 -4.58 -8.70 5.55
CA ALA A 2 -3.30 -8.13 5.16
C ALA A 2 -2.17 -9.02 5.67
N ASP A 3 -1.07 -9.06 4.94
CA ASP A 3 0.16 -9.78 5.28
C ASP A 3 1.35 -8.83 5.16
N SER A 4 2.38 -9.02 5.97
CA SER A 4 3.60 -8.23 5.88
C SER A 4 4.84 -9.03 6.23
N TRP A 5 5.94 -8.72 5.55
CA TRP A 5 7.23 -9.35 5.78
C TRP A 5 8.38 -8.40 5.49
N ARG A 6 9.58 -8.76 5.94
CA ARG A 6 10.82 -8.00 5.71
C ARG A 6 11.68 -8.70 4.65
N GLU A 7 12.18 -7.96 3.69
CA GLU A 7 13.16 -8.43 2.71
C GLU A 7 14.58 -8.43 3.28
N GLN A 8 15.51 -9.08 2.58
CA GLN A 8 16.91 -9.20 3.04
C GLN A 8 17.65 -7.85 3.03
N ASP A 9 17.25 -6.93 2.15
CA ASP A 9 17.79 -5.57 2.04
C ASP A 9 17.24 -4.60 3.10
N GLY A 10 16.35 -5.05 3.99
CA GLY A 10 15.77 -4.23 5.06
C GLY A 10 14.47 -3.52 4.68
N THR A 11 14.05 -3.62 3.42
CA THR A 11 12.71 -3.18 2.96
C THR A 11 11.61 -4.03 3.59
N PHE A 12 10.45 -3.44 3.82
CA PHE A 12 9.24 -4.15 4.22
C PHE A 12 8.24 -4.22 3.06
N MET A 13 7.60 -5.37 2.93
CA MET A 13 6.46 -5.56 2.05
C MET A 13 5.19 -5.63 2.88
N LEU A 14 4.19 -4.84 2.48
CA LEU A 14 2.84 -4.88 3.02
C LEU A 14 1.88 -5.22 1.89
N VAL A 15 1.08 -6.27 2.06
CA VAL A 15 0.16 -6.76 1.03
C VAL A 15 -1.25 -6.86 1.59
N GLU A 16 -2.19 -6.17 0.94
CA GLU A 16 -3.62 -6.22 1.23
C GLU A 16 -4.38 -6.97 0.14
N TYR A 17 -4.91 -8.15 0.49
CA TYR A 17 -5.76 -8.95 -0.41
C TYR A 17 -7.16 -8.35 -0.59
N HIS A 18 -7.62 -7.60 0.41
CA HIS A 18 -8.87 -6.85 0.34
C HIS A 18 -8.57 -5.45 0.82
N CYS A 19 -8.43 -4.52 -0.12
CA CYS A 19 -8.21 -3.11 0.19
C CYS A 19 -9.45 -2.59 0.94
N SER A 20 -9.25 -2.24 2.21
CA SER A 20 -10.34 -1.80 3.10
C SER A 20 -11.10 -0.57 2.57
N ILE A 21 -10.42 0.28 1.80
CA ILE A 21 -11.00 1.47 1.18
C ILE A 21 -11.46 1.24 -0.27
N CYS A 22 -11.38 0.01 -0.81
CA CYS A 22 -11.53 -0.24 -2.25
C CYS A 22 -12.85 0.31 -2.81
N ALA A 23 -13.95 0.22 -2.06
CA ALA A 23 -15.25 0.75 -2.46
C ALA A 23 -15.27 2.29 -2.55
N ALA A 24 -14.59 2.98 -1.62
CA ALA A 24 -14.45 4.43 -1.68
C ALA A 24 -13.47 4.85 -2.78
N ALA A 25 -12.37 4.12 -2.92
CA ALA A 25 -11.34 4.38 -3.91
C ALA A 25 -11.82 4.15 -5.36
N SER A 26 -12.78 3.24 -5.59
CA SER A 26 -13.43 3.10 -6.90
C SER A 26 -14.28 4.31 -7.29
N ALA A 27 -14.80 5.05 -6.31
CA ALA A 27 -15.56 6.28 -6.55
C ALA A 27 -14.63 7.50 -6.70
N CYS A 28 -13.49 7.52 -6.00
CA CYS A 28 -12.50 8.58 -6.10
C CYS A 28 -11.08 8.06 -5.82
N ALA A 29 -10.21 8.13 -6.82
CA ALA A 29 -8.79 7.76 -6.69
C ALA A 29 -8.03 8.60 -5.65
N GLY A 30 -8.59 9.73 -5.21
CA GLY A 30 -8.05 10.57 -4.13
C GLY A 30 -7.90 9.81 -2.81
N PHE A 31 -8.83 8.90 -2.48
CA PHE A 31 -8.73 8.10 -1.25
C PHE A 31 -7.52 7.17 -1.26
N CYS A 32 -7.27 6.51 -2.41
CA CYS A 32 -6.09 5.68 -2.59
C CYS A 32 -4.78 6.47 -2.44
N ARG A 33 -4.76 7.73 -2.86
CA ARG A 33 -3.59 8.61 -2.68
C ARG A 33 -3.43 9.00 -1.21
N SER A 34 -4.50 9.41 -0.55
CA SER A 34 -4.49 9.76 0.88
C SER A 34 -4.05 8.60 1.77
N GLU A 35 -4.43 7.37 1.44
CA GLU A 35 -3.97 6.16 2.15
C GLU A 35 -2.45 5.99 2.04
N LEU A 36 -1.89 6.13 0.83
CA LEU A 36 -0.45 6.03 0.62
C LEU A 36 0.32 7.13 1.40
N GLU A 37 -0.18 8.36 1.37
CA GLU A 37 0.38 9.48 2.14
C GLU A 37 0.28 9.23 3.66
N THR A 38 -0.80 8.60 4.11
CA THR A 38 -0.97 8.22 5.51
C THR A 38 0.10 7.21 5.93
N PHE A 39 0.39 6.19 5.10
CA PHE A 39 1.47 5.24 5.39
C PHE A 39 2.84 5.92 5.43
N ARG A 40 3.14 6.79 4.47
CA ARG A 40 4.40 7.56 4.45
C ARG A 40 4.58 8.38 5.73
N THR A 41 3.52 9.08 6.13
CA THR A 41 3.54 9.97 7.29
C THR A 41 3.64 9.17 8.59
N ALA A 42 2.84 8.12 8.75
CA ALA A 42 2.80 7.33 9.98
C ALA A 42 4.07 6.49 10.19
N LEU A 43 4.67 5.98 9.11
CA LEU A 43 5.86 5.13 9.18
C LEU A 43 7.17 5.94 9.09
N GLY A 44 7.13 7.20 8.64
CA GLY A 44 8.33 8.00 8.42
C GLY A 44 9.28 7.42 7.36
N ALA A 45 8.76 6.58 6.48
CA ALA A 45 9.51 5.80 5.49
C ALA A 45 9.12 6.18 4.06
N ASP A 46 9.95 5.80 3.10
CA ASP A 46 9.55 5.87 1.70
C ASP A 46 8.61 4.70 1.39
N VAL A 47 7.37 5.00 1.01
CA VAL A 47 6.35 3.99 0.70
C VAL A 47 5.94 4.11 -0.76
N GLU A 48 6.14 3.03 -1.51
CA GLU A 48 5.74 2.91 -2.91
C GLU A 48 4.63 1.86 -3.05
N ARG A 49 3.63 2.13 -3.90
CA ARG A 49 2.62 1.13 -4.25
C ARG A 49 3.07 0.35 -5.48
N SER A 50 3.44 -0.92 -5.29
CA SER A 50 3.91 -1.80 -6.37
C SER A 50 2.79 -2.57 -7.06
N GLU A 51 1.72 -2.94 -6.35
CA GLU A 51 0.50 -3.55 -6.93
C GLU A 51 -0.73 -2.71 -6.56
N HIS A 52 -1.69 -2.57 -7.48
CA HIS A 52 -2.91 -1.79 -7.23
C HIS A 52 -4.15 -2.47 -7.79
N ILE A 53 -5.07 -2.84 -6.90
CA ILE A 53 -6.28 -3.61 -7.27
C ILE A 53 -7.18 -2.86 -8.27
N LEU A 54 -7.28 -1.53 -8.16
CA LEU A 54 -8.06 -0.71 -9.09
C LEU A 54 -7.45 -0.61 -10.49
N LEU A 55 -6.15 -0.93 -10.64
CA LEU A 55 -5.47 -1.00 -11.94
C LEU A 55 -5.43 -2.44 -12.49
N GLY A 56 -6.22 -3.35 -11.93
CA GLY A 56 -6.34 -4.74 -12.40
C GLY A 56 -5.36 -5.71 -11.75
N ALA A 57 -4.62 -5.31 -10.71
CA ALA A 57 -3.84 -6.26 -9.92
C ALA A 57 -4.76 -7.12 -9.04
N ARG A 58 -4.28 -8.29 -8.60
CA ARG A 58 -5.03 -9.19 -7.70
C ARG A 58 -5.16 -8.68 -6.26
N ARG A 59 -4.35 -7.71 -5.87
CA ARG A 59 -4.21 -7.18 -4.50
C ARG A 59 -3.49 -5.82 -4.53
N CYS A 60 -3.58 -5.08 -3.43
CA CYS A 60 -2.72 -3.91 -3.23
C CYS A 60 -1.43 -4.35 -2.53
N ALA A 61 -0.28 -3.88 -3.00
CA ALA A 61 1.00 -4.16 -2.37
C ALA A 61 1.82 -2.87 -2.27
N TYR A 62 2.51 -2.74 -1.14
CA TYR A 62 3.31 -1.59 -0.77
C TYR A 62 4.72 -2.03 -0.42
N ARG A 63 5.70 -1.36 -1.01
CA ARG A 63 7.12 -1.47 -0.69
C ARG A 63 7.48 -0.32 0.23
N ILE A 64 7.99 -0.63 1.42
CA ILE A 64 8.31 0.34 2.47
C ILE A 64 9.82 0.30 2.69
N THR A 65 10.51 1.34 2.25
CA THR A 65 11.96 1.48 2.39
C THR A 65 12.26 2.42 3.57
N PRO A 66 12.95 1.93 4.63
CA PRO A 66 13.42 2.80 5.70
C PRO A 66 14.28 3.94 5.15
N ARG A 67 14.17 5.13 5.75
CA ARG A 67 15.04 6.27 5.44
C ARG A 67 16.33 6.23 6.25
#